data_AF-A0A3B0UAH7-F1
#
_entry.id   AF-A0A3B0UAH7-F1
#
_cell.length_a   1.000
_cell.length_b   1.000
_cell.length_c   1.000
_cell.angle_alpha   90.00
_cell.angle_beta   90.00
_cell.angle_gamma   90.00
#
_symmetry.space_group_name_H-M   'P 1'
#
loop_
_entity.id
_entity.type
_entity.pdbx_description
1 polymer ?
#
loop_
_entity_poly.entity_id
_entity_poly.type
_entity_poly.pdbx_seq_one_letter_code
_entity_poly.pdbx_strand_id
1 'polypeptide(L)'
;MRPIYHQLRDGIEAHICISFTAYSIYKELERVLYQEKYSLSVKKAAELTHNMYQITYQLPDSKQTKQKLLGMDGQQRELYEIVLKNF
;
A
#
# COMPACT_ATOMS: atom_id res chain seq x y z
N MET A 1 5.37 30.60 24.67
CA MET A 1 4.77 29.25 24.70
C MET A 1 3.53 29.28 23.81
N ARG A 2 3.46 28.48 22.72
CA ARG A 2 2.25 28.41 21.88
C ARG A 2 1.18 27.58 22.61
N PRO A 3 -0.12 27.89 22.46
CA PRO A 3 -1.15 27.26 23.27
C PRO A 3 -1.46 25.81 22.84
N ILE A 4 -1.63 24.93 23.83
CA ILE A 4 -1.87 23.47 23.69
C ILE A 4 -3.14 23.18 22.84
N TYR A 5 -4.13 24.06 22.90
CA TYR A 5 -5.38 23.93 22.14
C TYR A 5 -5.23 24.16 20.63
N HIS A 6 -4.17 24.83 20.17
CA HIS A 6 -3.90 25.00 18.74
C HIS A 6 -3.43 23.69 18.09
N GLN A 7 -2.53 22.96 18.76
CA GLN A 7 -2.03 21.66 18.27
C GLN A 7 -3.11 20.57 18.28
N LEU A 8 -4.08 20.64 19.19
CA LEU A 8 -5.17 19.67 19.26
C LEU A 8 -6.04 19.71 17.99
N ARG A 9 -6.29 20.91 17.45
CA ARG A 9 -7.09 21.10 16.23
C ARG A 9 -6.36 20.52 15.01
N ASP A 10 -5.08 20.84 14.86
CA ASP A 10 -4.25 20.33 13.76
C ASP A 10 -4.13 18.80 13.82
N GLY A 11 -4.03 18.23 15.03
CA GLY A 11 -3.98 16.78 15.24
C GLY A 11 -5.28 16.07 14.87
N ILE A 12 -6.44 16.64 15.24
CA ILE A 12 -7.76 16.09 14.88
C ILE A 12 -7.95 16.12 13.36
N GLU A 13 -7.65 17.25 12.72
CA GLU A 13 -7.79 17.39 11.26
C GLU A 13 -6.87 16.44 10.51
N ALA A 14 -5.60 16.34 10.93
CA ALA A 14 -4.65 15.40 10.36
C ALA A 14 -5.13 13.94 10.51
N HIS A 15 -5.62 13.56 11.69
CA HIS A 15 -6.14 12.21 11.94
C HIS A 15 -7.35 11.91 11.04
N ILE A 16 -8.27 12.86 10.89
CA ILE A 16 -9.43 12.72 10.00
C ILE A 16 -8.97 12.55 8.56
N CYS A 17 -8.07 13.41 8.08
CA CYS A 17 -7.54 13.36 6.71
C CYS A 17 -6.86 12.01 6.40
N ILE A 18 -5.98 11.54 7.30
CA ILE A 18 -5.32 10.23 7.17
C ILE A 18 -6.34 9.10 7.20
N SER A 19 -7.32 9.15 8.11
CA SER A 19 -8.37 8.13 8.22
C SER A 19 -9.24 8.05 6.96
N PHE A 20 -9.66 9.19 6.41
CA PHE A 20 -10.43 9.25 5.18
C PHE A 20 -9.61 8.73 4.00
N THR A 21 -8.36 9.17 3.86
CA THR A 21 -7.49 8.73 2.76
C THR A 21 -7.24 7.22 2.81
N ALA A 22 -6.93 6.68 4.00
CA ALA A 22 -6.74 5.25 4.19
C ALA A 22 -8.01 4.46 3.89
N TYR A 23 -9.17 4.95 4.33
CA TYR A 23 -10.46 4.31 4.06
C TYR A 23 -10.83 4.34 2.57
N SER A 24 -10.57 5.45 1.88
CA SER A 24 -10.76 5.58 0.44
C SER A 24 -9.91 4.55 -0.33
N ILE A 25 -8.63 4.41 0.01
CA ILE A 25 -7.75 3.40 -0.60
C ILE A 25 -8.27 1.99 -0.33
N TYR A 26 -8.67 1.69 0.92
CA TYR A 26 -9.22 0.39 1.29
C TYR A 26 -10.48 0.03 0.49
N LYS A 27 -11.44 0.97 0.39
CA LYS A 27 -12.70 0.76 -0.33
C LYS A 27 -12.51 0.68 -1.84
N GLU A 28 -11.55 1.40 -2.39
CA GLU A 28 -11.24 1.33 -3.81
C GLU A 28 -10.61 -0.01 -4.19
N LEU A 29 -9.70 -0.53 -3.35
CA LEU A 29 -9.19 -1.89 -3.50
C LEU A 29 -10.32 -2.92 -3.41
N GLU A 30 -11.25 -2.79 -2.47
CA GLU A 30 -12.44 -3.66 -2.38
C GLU A 30 -13.26 -3.67 -3.66
N ARG A 31 -13.51 -2.49 -4.22
CA ARG A 31 -14.28 -2.32 -5.45
C ARG A 31 -13.59 -3.03 -6.62
N VAL A 32 -12.28 -2.86 -6.79
CA VAL A 32 -11.50 -3.49 -7.87
C VAL A 32 -11.48 -5.01 -7.73
N LEU A 33 -11.21 -5.54 -6.54
CA LEU A 33 -11.19 -6.99 -6.31
C LEU A 33 -12.54 -7.63 -6.60
N TYR A 34 -13.64 -6.95 -6.24
CA TYR A 34 -14.99 -7.41 -6.56
C TYR A 34 -15.26 -7.44 -8.07
N GLN A 35 -14.81 -6.42 -8.81
CA GLN A 35 -15.00 -6.33 -10.27
C GLN A 35 -14.22 -7.41 -11.04
N GLU A 36 -12.98 -7.69 -10.63
CA GLU A 36 -12.17 -8.76 -11.21
C GLU A 36 -12.59 -10.16 -10.70
N LYS A 37 -13.65 -10.25 -9.88
CA LYS A 37 -14.15 -11.49 -9.25
C LYS A 37 -13.06 -12.26 -8.50
N TYR A 38 -12.13 -11.52 -7.90
CA TYR A 38 -11.05 -12.11 -7.14
C TYR A 38 -11.61 -12.73 -5.86
N SER A 39 -11.22 -13.98 -5.57
CA SER A 39 -11.81 -14.77 -4.48
C SER A 39 -11.33 -14.34 -3.09
N LEU A 40 -10.24 -13.57 -3.00
CA LEU A 40 -9.71 -13.10 -1.73
C LEU A 40 -10.41 -11.84 -1.24
N SER A 41 -10.59 -11.76 0.08
CA SER A 41 -11.01 -10.52 0.74
C SER A 41 -9.91 -9.47 0.74
N VAL A 42 -10.29 -8.20 0.86
CA VAL A 42 -9.36 -7.06 0.98
C VAL A 42 -8.41 -7.23 2.17
N LYS A 43 -8.91 -7.79 3.28
CA LYS A 43 -8.07 -8.10 4.45
C LYS A 43 -6.94 -9.06 4.08
N LYS A 44 -7.25 -10.10 3.29
CA LYS A 44 -6.23 -11.04 2.84
C LYS A 44 -5.27 -10.42 1.83
N ALA A 45 -5.76 -9.55 0.94
CA ALA A 45 -4.92 -8.77 0.05
C ALA A 45 -3.92 -7.88 0.84
N ALA A 46 -4.36 -7.23 1.91
CA ALA A 46 -3.49 -6.43 2.78
C ALA A 46 -2.42 -7.27 3.52
N GLU A 47 -2.75 -8.51 3.91
CA GLU A 47 -1.75 -9.45 4.46
C GLU A 47 -0.72 -9.87 3.40
N LEU A 48 -1.16 -10.13 2.17
CA LEU A 48 -0.28 -10.52 1.08
C LEU A 48 0.70 -9.40 0.70
N THR A 49 0.24 -8.15 0.65
CA THR A 49 1.09 -6.99 0.36
C THR A 49 2.11 -6.72 1.46
N HIS A 50 1.78 -6.98 2.73
CA HIS A 50 2.75 -6.87 3.83
C HIS A 50 3.96 -7.81 3.66
N ASN A 51 3.75 -8.96 2.99
CA ASN A 51 4.78 -9.95 2.71
C ASN A 51 5.42 -9.80 1.31
N MET A 52 5.12 -8.73 0.57
CA MET A 52 5.77 -8.42 -0.70
C MET A 52 7.05 -7.62 -0.43
N TYR A 53 8.20 -8.30 -0.51
CA TYR A 53 9.48 -7.68 -0.22
C TYR A 53 10.21 -7.24 -1.49
N GLN A 54 11.01 -6.19 -1.34
CA GLN A 54 11.93 -5.69 -2.36
C GLN A 54 13.33 -5.57 -1.74
N ILE A 55 14.35 -6.07 -2.45
CA ILE A 55 15.75 -5.81 -2.09
C ILE A 55 16.24 -4.64 -2.93
N THR A 56 16.82 -3.66 -2.25
CA THR A 56 17.55 -2.54 -2.87
C THR A 56 19.03 -2.77 -2.65
N TYR A 57 19.82 -2.83 -3.72
CA TYR A 57 21.26 -3.07 -3.64
C TYR A 57 22.03 -2.14 -4.58
N GLN A 58 23.21 -1.73 -4.15
CA GLN A 58 24.11 -0.91 -4.96
C GLN A 58 25.10 -1.81 -5.69
N LEU A 59 25.21 -1.66 -7.01
CA LEU A 59 26.21 -2.40 -7.78
C LEU A 59 27.60 -1.87 -7.43
N PRO A 60 28.56 -2.77 -7.10
CA PRO A 60 29.90 -2.36 -6.69
C PRO A 60 30.64 -1.59 -7.79
N ASP A 61 30.48 -2.00 -9.05
CA ASP A 61 31.15 -1.38 -10.20
C ASP A 61 30.55 -0.04 -10.62
N SER A 62 29.23 0.02 -10.79
CA SER A 62 28.56 1.18 -11.38
C SER A 62 28.04 2.19 -10.35
N LYS A 63 28.11 1.87 -9.05
CA LYS A 63 27.47 2.59 -7.95
C LYS A 63 25.96 2.83 -8.14
N GLN A 64 25.33 2.15 -9.11
CA GLN A 64 23.91 2.29 -9.37
C GLN A 64 23.10 1.50 -8.35
N THR A 65 22.11 2.16 -7.75
CA THR A 65 21.13 1.51 -6.89
C THR A 65 20.11 0.81 -7.76
N LYS A 66 20.07 -0.52 -7.69
CA LYS A 66 19.04 -1.34 -8.32
C LYS A 66 18.06 -1.85 -7.28
N GLN A 67 16.83 -2.01 -7.72
CA GLN A 67 15.73 -2.53 -6.94
C GLN A 67 15.25 -3.82 -7.60
N LYS A 68 15.10 -4.88 -6.81
CA LYS A 68 14.58 -6.16 -7.29
C LYS A 68 13.53 -6.67 -6.32
N LEU A 69 12.32 -6.87 -6.84
CA LEU A 69 11.24 -7.54 -6.12
C LEU A 69 11.66 -8.99 -5.86
N LEU A 70 11.44 -9.47 -4.63
CA LEU A 70 11.64 -10.89 -4.32
C LEU A 70 10.54 -11.70 -5.02
N GLY A 71 10.82 -12.98 -5.25
CA GLY A 71 9.87 -13.88 -5.90
C GLY A 71 8.52 -13.85 -5.18
N MET A 72 7.47 -13.45 -5.90
CA MET A 72 6.10 -13.45 -5.42
C MET A 72 5.50 -14.84 -5.57
N ASP A 73 4.68 -15.26 -4.60
CA ASP A 73 3.79 -16.41 -4.75
C ASP A 73 2.69 -16.12 -5.80
N GLY A 74 2.01 -17.17 -6.28
CA GLY A 74 0.92 -17.06 -7.26
C GLY A 74 -0.17 -16.07 -6.84
N GLN A 75 -0.61 -16.10 -5.57
CA GLN A 75 -1.64 -15.16 -5.10
C GLN A 75 -1.12 -13.72 -5.06
N GLN A 76 0.12 -13.53 -4.62
CA GLN A 76 0.77 -12.22 -4.63
C GLN A 76 0.90 -11.66 -6.06
N ARG A 77 1.22 -12.51 -7.03
CA ARG A 77 1.37 -12.13 -8.43
C ARG A 77 0.04 -11.74 -9.06
N GLU A 78 -1.01 -12.54 -8.86
CA GLU A 78 -2.36 -12.22 -9.35
C GLU A 78 -2.85 -10.88 -8.79
N LEU A 79 -2.67 -10.66 -7.48
CA LEU A 79 -3.00 -9.39 -6.85
C LEU A 79 -2.21 -8.22 -7.47
N TYR A 80 -0.92 -8.41 -7.72
CA TYR A 80 -0.07 -7.40 -8.34
C TYR A 80 -0.53 -7.06 -9.77
N GLU A 81 -0.89 -8.07 -10.56
CA GLU A 81 -1.39 -7.89 -11.93
C GLU A 81 -2.75 -7.17 -11.96
N ILE A 82 -3.65 -7.48 -11.03
CA ILE A 82 -4.95 -6.79 -10.87
C ILE A 82 -4.75 -5.31 -10.57
N VAL A 83 -3.83 -4.99 -9.64
CA VAL A 83 -3.53 -3.60 -9.26
C VAL A 83 -2.94 -2.83 -10.44
N LEU A 84 -1.94 -3.38 -11.14
CA LEU A 84 -1.33 -2.75 -12.32
C LEU A 84 -2.31 -2.49 -13.48
N LYS A 85 -3.39 -3.27 -13.57
CA LYS A 85 -4.41 -3.11 -14.61
C LYS A 85 -5.38 -1.97 -14.30
N ASN A 86 -5.61 -1.67 -13.02
CA ASN A 86 -6.69 -0.80 -12.58
C ASN A 86 -6.23 0.57 -12.04
N PHE A 87 -4.92 0.75 -11.81
CA PHE A 87 -4.30 2.00 -11.34
C PHE A 87 -3.05 2.32 -12.16
#